data_AF-A0A2P6TU10-F1
#
_entry.id   AF-A0A2P6TU10-F1
#
_cell.length_a   1.000
_cell.length_b   1.000
_cell.length_c   1.000
_cell.angle_alpha   90.00
_cell.angle_beta   90.00
_cell.angle_gamma   90.00
#
_symmetry.space_group_name_H-M   'P 1'
#
loop_
_entity.id
_entity.type
_entity.pdbx_description
1 polymer ?
#
loop_
_entity_poly.entity_id
_entity_poly.type
_entity_poly.pdbx_seq_one_letter_code
_entity_poly.pdbx_strand_id
1 'polypeptide(L)'
;MRVCETASPPTYYFPPDSIDRSLLRCSPGGTTFCEWKGTATYWNVLPPGGLPPGGQPSDALQRVAWSYEAPTPAFGAIAGWLAFYARPPLECWVGEERVQPQEGQFYGGWVTANIVGPFKGGPGTSGW
;
A
#
# COMPACT_ATOMS: atom_id res chain seq x y z
N MET A 1 -11.64 0.74 -3.72
CA MET A 1 -11.57 1.44 -5.02
C MET A 1 -10.28 1.07 -5.72
N ARG A 2 -10.34 0.82 -7.03
CA ARG A 2 -9.18 0.53 -7.88
C ARG A 2 -8.73 1.81 -8.57
N VAL A 3 -7.46 2.18 -8.43
CA VAL A 3 -6.84 3.35 -9.07
C VAL A 3 -5.78 2.87 -10.05
N CYS A 4 -5.94 3.20 -11.33
CA CYS A 4 -4.98 2.86 -12.38
C CYS A 4 -4.05 4.06 -12.62
N GLU A 5 -2.75 3.80 -12.73
CA GLU A 5 -1.73 4.80 -13.03
C GLU A 5 -0.94 4.37 -14.25
N THR A 6 -0.53 5.35 -15.07
CA THR A 6 0.05 5.20 -16.42
C THR A 6 0.61 3.81 -16.73
N ALA A 7 1.81 3.50 -16.25
CA ALA A 7 2.53 2.25 -16.53
C ALA A 7 2.67 1.37 -15.28
N SER A 8 1.68 1.41 -14.38
CA SER A 8 1.65 0.58 -13.18
C SER A 8 0.39 -0.28 -13.13
N PRO A 9 0.48 -1.49 -12.54
CA PRO A 9 -0.70 -2.22 -12.15
C PRO A 9 -1.57 -1.36 -11.23
N PRO A 10 -2.88 -1.66 -11.14
CA PRO A 10 -3.77 -0.91 -10.29
C PRO A 10 -3.35 -0.97 -8.83
N THR A 11 -3.47 0.16 -8.14
CA THR A 11 -3.41 0.21 -6.69
C THR A 11 -4.83 0.11 -6.12
N TYR A 12 -5.02 -0.71 -5.10
CA TYR A 12 -6.29 -0.84 -4.40
C TYR A 12 -6.29 -0.01 -3.12
N TYR A 13 -7.27 0.89 -3.01
CA TYR A 13 -7.54 1.68 -1.81
C TYR A 13 -8.78 1.12 -1.11
N PHE A 14 -8.65 0.88 0.19
CA PHE A 14 -9.68 0.32 1.03
C PHE A 14 -10.21 1.41 1.97
N PRO A 15 -11.56 1.58 2.05
CA PRO A 15 -12.12 2.57 2.96
C PRO A 15 -11.79 2.22 4.42
N PRO A 16 -11.63 3.24 5.29
CA PRO A 16 -11.40 3.07 6.73
C PRO A 16 -12.20 1.97 7.41
N ASP A 17 -13.49 1.88 7.09
CA ASP A 17 -14.44 0.98 7.76
C ASP A 17 -14.32 -0.48 7.30
N SER A 18 -13.56 -0.73 6.23
CA SER A 18 -13.26 -2.09 5.75
C SER A 18 -11.99 -2.68 6.36
N ILE A 19 -11.32 -1.94 7.25
CA ILE A 19 -10.02 -2.31 7.80
C ILE A 19 -10.12 -2.37 9.32
N ASP A 20 -9.61 -3.44 9.89
CA ASP A 20 -9.40 -3.51 11.34
C ASP A 20 -8.27 -2.56 11.76
N ARG A 21 -8.65 -1.35 12.14
CA ARG A 21 -7.73 -0.30 12.60
C ARG A 21 -6.99 -0.67 13.87
N SER A 22 -7.44 -1.66 14.65
CA SER A 22 -6.75 -2.12 15.84
C SER A 22 -5.36 -2.70 15.53
N LEU A 23 -5.19 -3.22 14.31
CA LEU A 23 -3.94 -3.78 13.79
C LEU A 23 -3.03 -2.75 13.12
N LEU A 24 -3.41 -1.47 13.07
CA LEU A 24 -2.62 -0.43 12.43
C LEU A 24 -1.94 0.49 13.43
N ARG A 25 -0.68 0.84 13.17
CA ARG A 25 0.06 1.86 13.92
C ARG A 25 0.71 2.82 12.94
N CYS A 26 0.60 4.12 13.19
CA CYS A 26 1.27 5.11 12.34
C CYS A 26 2.79 4.91 12.41
N SER A 27 3.45 4.91 11.26
CA SER A 27 4.90 4.75 11.18
C SER A 27 5.59 6.08 11.55
N PRO A 28 6.51 6.10 12.52
CA PRO A 28 7.26 7.31 12.89
C PRO A 28 8.24 7.81 11.80
N GLY A 29 8.55 6.97 10.80
CA GLY A 29 9.58 7.21 9.77
C GLY A 29 9.21 8.17 8.62
N GLY A 30 8.24 9.07 8.81
CA GLY A 30 7.96 10.17 7.87
C GLY A 30 7.06 9.82 6.68
N THR A 31 6.66 10.90 5.98
CA THR A 31 5.78 10.90 4.81
C THR A 31 6.57 10.96 3.51
N THR A 32 5.95 10.60 2.40
CA THR A 32 6.49 10.85 1.06
C THR A 32 5.55 11.77 0.29
N PHE A 33 6.09 12.52 -0.66
CA PHE A 33 5.31 13.41 -1.50
C PHE A 33 5.17 12.81 -2.91
N CYS A 34 3.93 12.76 -3.38
CA CYS A 34 3.59 12.48 -4.76
C CYS A 34 3.04 13.76 -5.38
N GLU A 35 3.63 14.23 -6.47
CA GLU A 35 3.19 15.46 -7.16
C GLU A 35 1.72 15.44 -7.61
N TRP A 36 1.15 14.26 -7.82
CA TRP A 36 -0.24 14.09 -8.27
C TRP A 36 -1.23 14.01 -7.12
N LYS A 37 -0.87 13.30 -6.05
CA LYS A 37 -1.80 12.94 -4.97
C LYS A 37 -1.56 13.69 -3.66
N GLY A 38 -0.39 14.29 -3.47
CA GLY A 38 0.00 14.96 -2.24
C GLY A 38 0.83 14.07 -1.33
N THR A 39 0.68 14.27 -0.02
CA THR A 39 1.53 13.65 1.01
C THR A 39 0.96 12.31 1.48
N ALA A 40 1.72 11.24 1.30
CA ALA A 40 1.40 9.91 1.81
C ALA A 40 1.90 9.72 3.24
N THR A 41 1.01 9.29 4.13
CA THR A 41 1.34 8.80 5.47
C THR A 41 1.54 7.29 5.42
N TYR A 42 2.42 6.76 6.27
CA TYR A 42 2.73 5.33 6.29
C TYR A 42 2.27 4.68 7.57
N TRP A 43 1.90 3.41 7.46
CA TRP A 43 1.32 2.63 8.53
C TRP A 43 2.02 1.27 8.63
N ASN A 44 2.28 0.88 9.87
CA ASN A 44 2.74 -0.44 10.25
C ASN A 44 1.54 -1.34 10.52
N VAL A 45 1.66 -2.62 10.19
CA VAL A 45 0.65 -3.63 10.45
C VAL A 45 1.13 -4.56 11.55
N LEU A 46 0.36 -4.64 12.63
CA LEU A 46 0.59 -5.58 13.73
C LEU A 46 0.24 -7.00 13.30
N PRO A 47 0.88 -8.02 13.90
CA PRO A 47 0.47 -9.40 13.69
C PRO A 47 -0.98 -9.62 14.19
N PRO A 48 -1.68 -10.64 13.67
CA PRO A 48 -2.99 -11.02 14.17
C PRO A 48 -2.98 -11.23 15.69
N GLY A 49 -3.95 -10.65 16.40
CA GLY A 49 -4.00 -10.66 17.87
C GLY A 49 -3.18 -9.55 18.54
N GLY A 50 -2.51 -8.69 17.78
CA GLY A 50 -1.70 -7.60 18.29
C GLY A 50 -0.29 -8.02 18.71
N LEU A 51 0.47 -7.09 19.28
CA LEU A 51 1.81 -7.39 19.79
C LEU A 51 1.71 -8.31 21.03
N PRO A 52 2.59 -9.32 21.16
CA PRO A 52 2.64 -10.12 22.37
C PRO A 52 3.02 -9.26 23.59
N PRO A 53 2.75 -9.70 24.82
CA PRO A 53 3.25 -9.02 26.02
C PRO A 53 4.77 -8.83 25.95
N GLY A 54 5.24 -7.59 26.08
CA GLY A 54 6.65 -7.22 25.90
C GLY A 54 7.12 -7.05 24.45
N GLY A 55 6.22 -7.22 23.47
CA GLY A 55 6.47 -7.02 22.05
C GLY A 55 6.89 -5.59 21.74
N GLN A 56 7.78 -5.45 20.77
CA GLN A 56 8.37 -4.19 20.36
C GLN A 56 7.72 -3.67 19.06
N PRO A 57 7.79 -2.36 18.79
CA PRO A 57 7.31 -1.80 17.52
C PRO A 57 7.94 -2.46 16.28
N SER A 58 9.15 -3.01 16.40
CA SER A 58 9.86 -3.75 15.34
C SER A 58 9.21 -5.09 14.99
N ASP A 59 8.36 -5.65 15.85
CA ASP A 59 7.68 -6.92 15.62
C ASP A 59 6.46 -6.76 14.68
N ALA A 60 6.13 -5.52 14.33
CA ALA A 60 5.13 -5.19 13.31
C ALA A 60 5.75 -5.16 11.91
N LEU A 61 4.92 -5.38 10.89
CA LEU A 61 5.32 -5.14 9.49
C LEU A 61 5.46 -3.64 9.26
N GLN A 62 6.68 -3.19 8.97
CA GLN A 62 6.99 -1.76 8.88
C GLN A 62 6.58 -1.17 7.54
N ARG A 63 5.86 -0.05 7.56
CA ARG A 63 5.53 0.79 6.38
C ARG A 63 4.90 0.02 5.22
N VAL A 64 4.15 -1.04 5.52
CA VAL A 64 3.51 -1.90 4.51
C VAL A 64 2.18 -1.33 4.01
N ALA A 65 1.67 -0.28 4.63
CA ALA A 65 0.48 0.44 4.19
C ALA A 65 0.74 1.93 4.11
N TRP A 66 -0.03 2.62 3.26
CA TRP A 66 -0.01 4.08 3.15
C TRP A 66 -1.41 4.65 2.94
N SER A 67 -1.59 5.91 3.29
CA SER A 67 -2.83 6.66 3.12
C SER A 67 -2.52 8.10 2.69
N TYR A 68 -3.35 8.64 1.80
CA TYR A 68 -3.38 10.08 1.55
C TYR A 68 -4.49 10.68 2.41
N GLU A 69 -4.15 11.21 3.59
CA GLU A 69 -5.13 11.78 4.54
C GLU A 69 -5.80 13.04 3.98
N ALA A 70 -5.03 13.85 3.23
CA ALA A 70 -5.49 15.06 2.57
C ALA A 70 -4.95 15.08 1.13
N PRO A 71 -5.54 14.30 0.21
CA PRO A 71 -5.08 14.24 -1.17
C PRO A 71 -5.44 15.53 -1.93
N THR A 72 -4.85 15.69 -3.12
CA THR A 72 -5.29 16.73 -4.05
C THR A 72 -6.77 16.53 -4.46
N PRO A 73 -7.49 17.58 -4.90
CA PRO A 73 -8.92 17.48 -5.22
C PRO A 73 -9.26 16.38 -6.24
N ALA A 74 -8.38 16.15 -7.23
CA ALA A 74 -8.55 15.10 -8.24
C ALA A 74 -8.59 13.67 -7.63
N PHE A 75 -7.99 13.48 -6.45
CA PHE A 75 -7.94 12.23 -5.71
C PHE A 75 -8.74 12.30 -4.39
N GLY A 76 -9.66 13.26 -4.24
CA GLY A 76 -10.47 13.43 -3.02
C GLY A 76 -11.26 12.17 -2.61
N ALA A 77 -11.62 11.32 -3.56
CA ALA A 77 -12.37 10.09 -3.31
C ALA A 77 -11.60 9.02 -2.50
N ILE A 78 -10.25 9.12 -2.41
CA ILE A 78 -9.42 8.22 -1.57
C ILE A 78 -8.95 8.89 -0.26
N ALA A 79 -9.51 10.04 0.12
CA ALA A 79 -9.06 10.74 1.32
C ALA A 79 -9.18 9.84 2.58
N GLY A 80 -8.05 9.58 3.23
CA GLY A 80 -7.95 8.70 4.41
C GLY A 80 -8.11 7.19 4.12
N TRP A 81 -8.17 6.78 2.85
CA TRP A 81 -8.23 5.37 2.47
C TRP A 81 -6.83 4.79 2.44
N LEU A 82 -6.71 3.52 2.84
CA LEU A 82 -5.44 2.83 2.93
C LEU A 82 -5.19 1.95 1.71
N ALA A 83 -3.97 1.97 1.23
CA ALA A 83 -3.45 1.01 0.27
C ALA A 83 -2.29 0.23 0.90
N PHE A 84 -1.99 -0.94 0.35
CA PHE A 84 -1.02 -1.89 0.92
C PHE A 84 -0.03 -2.36 -0.13
N TYR A 85 1.24 -2.53 0.28
CA TYR A 85 2.25 -3.18 -0.54
C TYR A 85 2.06 -4.68 -0.42
N ALA A 86 1.68 -5.35 -1.52
CA ALA A 86 1.43 -6.79 -1.60
C ALA A 86 2.72 -7.63 -1.54
N ARG A 87 3.53 -7.43 -0.50
CA ARG A 87 4.87 -8.00 -0.34
C ARG A 87 4.91 -8.92 0.87
N PRO A 88 5.62 -10.06 0.81
CA PRO A 88 5.80 -10.92 1.96
C PRO A 88 6.35 -10.15 3.18
N PRO A 89 5.87 -10.46 4.40
CA PRO A 89 4.91 -11.54 4.72
C PRO A 89 3.43 -11.13 4.59
N LEU A 90 3.11 -9.92 4.12
CA LEU A 90 1.73 -9.49 3.91
C LEU A 90 1.16 -10.19 2.67
N GLU A 91 0.11 -10.98 2.87
CA GLU A 91 -0.62 -11.61 1.76
C GLU A 91 -1.79 -10.74 1.33
N CYS A 92 -1.87 -10.48 0.03
CA CYS A 92 -2.96 -9.71 -0.57
C CYS A 92 -3.65 -10.56 -1.63
N TRP A 93 -4.98 -10.45 -1.68
CA TRP A 93 -5.83 -11.27 -2.52
C TRP A 93 -6.89 -10.42 -3.21
N VAL A 94 -7.23 -10.77 -4.45
CA VAL A 94 -8.37 -10.20 -5.20
C VAL A 94 -9.32 -11.36 -5.49
N GLY A 95 -10.42 -11.44 -4.73
CA GLY A 95 -11.26 -12.64 -4.73
C GLY A 95 -10.45 -13.85 -4.24
N GLU A 96 -10.35 -14.89 -5.06
CA GLU A 96 -9.58 -16.11 -4.76
C GLU A 96 -8.14 -16.06 -5.29
N GLU A 97 -7.75 -14.98 -5.96
CA GLU A 97 -6.44 -14.86 -6.60
C GLU A 97 -5.43 -14.15 -5.72
N ARG A 98 -4.27 -14.78 -5.50
CA ARG A 98 -3.16 -14.16 -4.78
C ARG A 98 -2.47 -13.13 -5.66
N VAL A 99 -2.32 -11.92 -5.11
CA VAL A 99 -1.65 -10.80 -5.79
C VAL A 99 -0.15 -11.02 -5.84
N GLN A 100 0.44 -10.74 -7.01
CA GLN A 100 1.87 -10.56 -7.16
C GLN A 100 2.22 -9.06 -7.02
N PRO A 101 3.27 -8.70 -6.24
CA PRO A 101 3.67 -7.31 -6.13
C PRO A 101 4.23 -6.81 -7.46
N GLN A 102 3.96 -5.55 -7.79
CA GLN A 102 4.74 -4.83 -8.80
C GLN A 102 6.23 -4.86 -8.43
N GLU A 103 7.08 -5.14 -9.41
CA GLU A 103 8.53 -5.16 -9.23
C GLU A 103 9.09 -3.84 -8.68
N GLY A 104 10.28 -3.89 -8.07
CA GLY A 104 10.90 -2.75 -7.39
C GLY A 104 10.44 -2.65 -5.94
N GLN A 105 10.74 -1.54 -5.24
CA GLN A 105 10.35 -1.31 -3.82
C GLN A 105 9.43 -0.09 -3.63
N PHE A 106 9.30 0.74 -4.66
CA PHE A 106 8.65 2.05 -4.54
C PHE A 106 7.16 2.00 -4.84
N TYR A 107 6.76 1.21 -5.83
CA TYR A 107 5.38 1.12 -6.29
C TYR A 107 4.61 0.00 -5.57
N GLY A 108 3.32 0.26 -5.35
CA GLY A 108 2.41 -0.64 -4.66
C GLY A 108 1.30 -1.18 -5.55
N GLY A 109 1.55 -1.29 -6.87
CA GLY A 109 0.62 -1.92 -7.80
C GLY A 109 0.42 -3.41 -7.50
N TRP A 110 -0.83 -3.86 -7.67
CA TRP A 110 -1.24 -5.25 -7.47
C TRP A 110 -1.38 -5.92 -8.83
N VAL A 111 -0.60 -6.97 -9.08
CA VAL A 111 -0.66 -7.77 -10.32
C VAL A 111 -1.48 -9.04 -10.08
N THR A 112 -2.45 -9.26 -10.95
CA THR A 112 -3.25 -10.48 -11.11
C THR A 112 -3.07 -10.99 -12.55
N ALA A 113 -3.44 -12.23 -12.85
CA ALA A 113 -3.19 -12.92 -14.11
C ALA A 113 -3.79 -12.21 -15.33
N ASN A 114 -4.84 -11.41 -15.12
CA ASN A 114 -5.47 -10.59 -16.16
C ASN A 114 -4.81 -9.20 -16.36
N ILE A 115 -3.76 -8.86 -15.61
CA ILE A 115 -3.01 -7.60 -15.75
C ILE A 115 -1.68 -7.91 -16.43
N VAL A 116 -1.54 -7.44 -17.67
CA VAL A 116 -0.37 -7.70 -18.51
C VAL A 116 0.53 -6.45 -18.55
N GLY A 117 1.83 -6.66 -18.36
CA GLY A 117 2.87 -5.62 -18.43
C GLY A 117 3.32 -5.28 -19.85
N PRO A 118 4.43 -4.54 -20.00
CA PRO A 118 5.42 -4.23 -18.97
C PRO A 118 4.97 -3.15 -17.98
N PHE A 119 5.49 -3.22 -16.75
CA PHE A 119 5.26 -2.24 -15.69
C PHE A 119 6.57 -1.54 -15.30
N LYS A 120 6.48 -0.30 -14.85
CA LYS A 120 7.61 0.36 -14.17
C LYS A 120 7.93 -0.32 -12.84
N GLY A 121 9.17 -0.22 -12.36
CA GLY A 121 9.66 -0.84 -11.11
C GLY A 121 10.63 -2.01 -11.30
N GLY A 122 10.65 -2.66 -12.46
CA GLY A 122 11.65 -3.67 -12.82
C GLY A 122 13.04 -3.09 -13.16
N PRO A 123 14.08 -3.94 -13.30
CA PRO A 123 15.43 -3.51 -13.68
C PRO A 123 15.41 -2.62 -14.94
N GLY A 124 16.00 -1.42 -14.85
CA GLY A 124 16.06 -0.45 -15.96
C GLY A 124 14.85 0.49 -16.11
N THR A 125 13.89 0.46 -15.19
CA THR A 125 12.67 1.32 -15.23
C THR A 125 12.56 2.31 -14.06
N SER A 126 13.68 2.63 -13.41
CA SER A 126 13.73 3.52 -12.24
C SER A 126 13.62 5.03 -12.55
N GLY A 127 13.52 5.42 -13.83
CA GLY A 127 13.50 6.83 -14.26
C GLY A 127 12.23 7.31 -14.99
N TRP A 128 11.12 6.57 -14.87
CA TRP A 128 9.83 6.95 -15.47
C TRP A 128 9.01 7.86 -14.56
#